data_AF-A0A662CMP0-F1
#
_entry.id   AF-A0A662CMP0-F1
#
_cell.length_a   1.000
_cell.length_b   1.000
_cell.length_c   1.000
_cell.angle_alpha   90.00
_cell.angle_beta   90.00
_cell.angle_gamma   90.00
#
_symmetry.space_group_name_H-M   'P 1'
#
loop_
_entity.id
_entity.type
_entity.pdbx_description
1 polymer ?
#
loop_
_entity_poly.entity_id
_entity_poly.type
_entity_poly.pdbx_seq_one_letter_code
_entity_poly.pdbx_strand_id
1 'polypeptide(L)' 'MGGGESEKRVFTKGLVFHENYLLHETGGHPERKERLMSIMDYLHEEAVLTQLAMVEAREATLQEVALNHDPDYIEE' A
#
# COMPACT_ATOMS: atom_id res chain seq x y z
N MET A 1 -34.35 9.12 20.97
CA MET A 1 -34.72 8.89 19.56
C MET A 1 -33.62 9.47 18.70
N GLY A 2 -32.86 8.76 17.88
CA GLY A 2 -32.52 7.34 17.80
C GLY A 2 -31.03 7.30 17.44
N GLY A 3 -30.26 6.41 18.09
CA GLY A 3 -28.90 6.14 17.65
C GLY A 3 -28.98 5.44 16.31
N GLY A 4 -28.58 6.13 15.24
CA GLY A 4 -28.37 5.50 13.95
C GLY A 4 -27.11 4.66 14.05
N GLU A 5 -27.26 3.34 14.07
CA GLU A 5 -26.17 2.43 13.76
C GLU A 5 -25.71 2.77 12.33
N SER A 6 -24.52 3.35 12.23
CA SER A 6 -23.81 3.50 10.96
C SER A 6 -23.69 2.12 10.31
N GLU A 7 -24.43 1.87 9.22
CA GLU A 7 -24.25 0.68 8.40
C GLU A 7 -22.76 0.52 8.06
N LYS A 8 -22.18 -0.62 8.44
CA LYS A 8 -20.79 -0.94 8.10
C LYS A 8 -20.71 -1.11 6.59
N ARG A 9 -20.04 -0.19 5.91
CA ARG A 9 -19.75 -0.30 4.48
C ARG A 9 -18.83 -1.50 4.26
N VAL A 10 -19.31 -2.50 3.51
CA VAL A 10 -18.51 -3.65 3.11
C VAL A 10 -17.86 -3.36 1.77
N PHE A 11 -16.54 -3.41 1.73
CA PHE A 11 -15.77 -3.32 0.49
C PHE A 11 -15.36 -4.72 0.03
N THR A 12 -15.44 -4.98 -1.26
CA THR A 12 -14.99 -6.27 -1.86
C THR A 12 -13.58 -6.19 -2.45
N LYS A 13 -12.99 -5.00 -2.45
CA LYS A 13 -11.66 -4.70 -3.00
C LYS A 13 -10.87 -3.89 -1.98
N GLY A 14 -9.61 -4.25 -1.78
CA GLY A 14 -8.68 -3.52 -0.92
C GLY A 14 -7.53 -2.93 -1.72
N LEU A 15 -6.98 -1.82 -1.24
CA LEU A 15 -5.75 -1.22 -1.76
C LEU A 15 -4.76 -1.05 -0.61
N VAL A 16 -3.54 -1.53 -0.83
CA VAL A 16 -2.43 -1.38 0.11
C VAL A 16 -1.50 -0.30 -0.42
N PHE A 17 -1.23 0.70 0.40
CA PHE A 17 -0.25 1.75 0.12
C PHE A 17 0.35 2.22 1.44
N HIS A 18 1.63 2.56 1.43
CA HIS A 18 2.32 3.14 2.58
C HIS A 18 3.27 4.24 2.10
N GLU A 19 3.35 5.35 2.83
CA GLU A 19 4.15 6.51 2.45
C GLU A 19 5.65 6.17 2.34
N ASN A 20 6.14 5.23 3.15
CA ASN A 20 7.51 4.73 3.06
C ASN A 20 7.89 4.18 1.67
N TYR A 21 6.93 3.77 0.84
CA TYR A 21 7.21 3.35 -0.54
C TYR A 21 7.79 4.48 -1.39
N LEU A 22 7.61 5.74 -0.98
CA LEU A 22 8.13 6.93 -1.64
C LEU A 22 9.56 7.29 -1.21
N LEU A 23 10.11 6.60 -0.20
CA LEU A 23 11.46 6.85 0.32
C LEU A 23 12.55 6.18 -0.53
N HIS A 24 12.18 5.26 -1.43
CA HIS A 24 13.14 4.61 -2.32
C HIS A 24 13.60 5.59 -3.41
N GLU A 25 14.90 5.82 -3.49
CA GLU A 25 15.53 6.78 -4.41
C GLU A 25 16.68 6.09 -5.14
N THR A 26 16.61 6.09 -6.47
CA THR A 26 17.54 5.35 -7.36
C THR A 26 18.27 6.28 -8.33
N GLY A 27 18.17 7.60 -8.14
CA GLY A 27 18.81 8.60 -8.98
C GLY A 27 18.17 8.69 -10.36
N GLY A 28 18.95 8.54 -11.43
CA GLY A 28 18.46 8.67 -12.82
C GLY A 28 17.67 7.46 -13.35
N HIS A 29 17.34 6.49 -12.51
CA HIS A 29 16.71 5.24 -12.92
C HIS A 29 15.19 5.42 -13.11
N PRO A 30 14.55 4.70 -14.07
CA PRO A 30 13.11 4.81 -14.30
C PRO A 30 12.23 4.29 -13.15
N GLU A 31 12.78 3.48 -12.26
CA GLU A 31 12.10 3.04 -11.04
C GLU A 31 12.21 4.16 -10.00
N ARG A 32 11.14 4.96 -9.88
CA ARG A 32 11.11 6.18 -9.07
C ARG A 32 9.74 6.37 -8.42
N LYS A 33 9.71 7.06 -7.28
CA LYS A 33 8.52 7.29 -6.45
C LYS A 33 7.36 7.96 -7.18
N GLU A 34 7.62 8.79 -8.19
CA GLU A 34 6.59 9.49 -8.97
C GLU A 34 5.63 8.49 -9.65
N ARG A 35 6.10 7.27 -9.94
CA ARG A 35 5.23 6.20 -10.47
C ARG A 35 4.07 5.89 -9.52
N LEU A 36 4.35 5.81 -8.22
CA LEU A 36 3.33 5.53 -7.21
C LEU A 36 2.47 6.74 -6.93
N MET A 37 3.07 7.94 -6.85
CA MET A 37 2.34 9.20 -6.66
C MET A 37 1.31 9.39 -7.77
N SER A 38 1.71 9.27 -9.04
CA SER A 38 0.79 9.43 -10.17
C SER A 38 -0.36 8.43 -10.17
N ILE A 39 -0.15 7.21 -9.70
CA ILE A 39 -1.23 6.22 -9.55
C ILE A 39 -2.20 6.66 -8.45
N MET A 40 -1.69 7.04 -7.27
CA MET A 40 -2.53 7.45 -6.14
C MET A 40 -3.31 8.74 -6.45
N ASP A 41 -2.67 9.71 -7.10
CA ASP A 41 -3.29 10.96 -7.55
C ASP A 41 -4.44 10.67 -8.52
N TYR A 42 -4.20 9.84 -9.55
CA TYR A 42 -5.24 9.47 -10.50
C TYR A 42 -6.41 8.72 -9.85
N LEU A 43 -6.14 7.78 -8.94
CA LEU A 43 -7.20 7.07 -8.21
C LEU A 43 -8.00 7.98 -7.29
N HIS A 44 -7.37 9.03 -6.75
CA HIS A 44 -8.03 10.06 -5.96
C HIS A 44 -8.92 10.95 -6.85
N GLU A 45 -8.39 11.46 -7.95
CA GLU A 45 -9.09 12.33 -8.91
C GLU A 45 -10.34 11.65 -9.50
N GLU A 46 -10.25 10.36 -9.82
CA GLU A 46 -11.37 9.56 -10.34
C GLU A 46 -12.31 9.03 -9.23
N ALA A 47 -12.13 9.48 -7.98
CA ALA A 47 -12.88 9.05 -6.80
C ALA A 47 -12.90 7.52 -6.56
N VAL A 48 -11.93 6.79 -7.12
CA VAL A 48 -11.82 5.33 -6.99
C VAL A 48 -11.44 4.94 -5.56
N LEU A 49 -10.59 5.72 -4.89
CA LEU A 49 -10.19 5.45 -3.49
C LEU A 49 -11.41 5.37 -2.55
N THR A 50 -12.48 6.13 -2.82
CA THR A 50 -13.71 6.10 -2.01
C THR A 50 -14.50 4.79 -2.12
N GLN A 51 -14.14 3.93 -3.06
CA GLN A 51 -14.77 2.65 -3.37
C GLN A 51 -13.93 1.45 -2.92
N LEU A 52 -12.78 1.70 -2.30
CA LEU A 52 -11.82 0.69 -1.86
C LEU A 52 -11.66 0.72 -0.34
N ALA A 53 -11.40 -0.45 0.26
CA ALA A 53 -10.86 -0.50 1.61
C ALA A 53 -9.37 -0.17 1.57
N MET A 54 -8.96 0.91 2.23
CA MET A 54 -7.54 1.15 2.48
C MET A 54 -7.04 0.16 3.53
N VAL A 55 -6.08 -0.66 3.14
CA VAL A 55 -5.50 -1.70 4.00
C VAL A 55 -4.12 -1.23 4.42
N GLU A 56 -3.91 -1.14 5.73
CA GLU A 56 -2.64 -0.73 6.30
C GLU A 56 -1.54 -1.73 5.93
N ALA A 57 -0.44 -1.23 5.38
CA ALA A 57 0.73 -2.06 5.13
C ALA A 57 1.46 -2.37 6.44
N ARG A 58 2.18 -3.49 6.46
CA ARG A 58 3.16 -3.79 7.50
C ARG A 58 4.46 -4.23 6.85
N GLU A 59 5.56 -4.08 7.57
CA GLU A 59 6.81 -4.71 7.17
C GLU A 59 6.64 -6.23 7.14
N ALA A 60 7.28 -6.86 6.13
CA ALA A 60 7.39 -8.30 6.08
C ALA A 60 8.38 -8.76 7.14
N THR A 61 8.08 -9.85 7.85
CA THR A 61 9.04 -10.39 8.81
C THR A 61 10.18 -11.10 8.09
N LEU A 62 11.34 -11.22 8.73
CA LEU A 62 12.47 -11.98 8.17
C LEU A 62 12.07 -13.42 7.83
N GLN A 63 11.23 -14.05 8.67
CA GLN A 63 10.74 -15.41 8.42
C GLN A 63 9.87 -15.48 7.16
N GLU A 64 9.07 -14.45 6.86
CA GLU A 64 8.24 -14.39 5.66
C GLU A 64 9.09 -14.21 4.40
N VAL A 65 10.11 -13.35 4.45
CA VAL A 65 11.04 -13.14 3.32
C VAL A 65 11.86 -14.42 3.07
N ALA A 66 12.29 -15.10 4.13
CA ALA A 66 13.06 -16.35 4.05
C ALA A 66 12.28 -17.55 3.50
N LEU A 67 10.95 -17.44 3.28
CA LEU A 67 10.20 -18.49 2.58
C LEU A 67 10.64 -18.67 1.11
N ASN A 68 11.26 -17.65 0.52
CA ASN A 68 11.71 -17.65 -0.88
C ASN A 68 13.16 -17.20 -1.08
N HIS A 69 13.78 -16.60 -0.05
CA HIS A 69 15.15 -16.09 -0.11
C HIS A 69 16.05 -16.82 0.88
N ASP A 70 17.33 -16.95 0.53
CA ASP A 70 18.34 -17.46 1.45
C ASP A 70 18.47 -16.48 2.63
N PRO A 71 18.36 -16.95 3.90
CA PRO A 71 18.50 -16.09 5.07
C PRO A 71 19.78 -15.27 5.08
N ASP A 72 20.89 -15.81 4.57
CA ASP A 72 22.18 -15.13 4.56
C ASP A 72 22.16 -13.89 3.64
N TYR A 73 21.35 -13.90 2.56
CA TYR A 73 21.18 -12.74 1.66
C TYR A 73 20.30 -11.63 2.25
N ILE A 74 19.45 -11.94 3.24
CA ILE A 74 18.53 -10.97 3.84
C ILE A 74 19.23 -10.13 4.91
N GLU A 75 20.25 -10.69 5.57
CA GLU A 75 21.00 -10.03 6.64
C GLU A 75 22.20 -9.18 6.15
N GLU A 76 22.49 -9.17 4.84
CA GLU A 76 23.51 -8.33 4.19
C GLU A 76 23.11 -6.84 4.11
#